data_AF-A0A411HPU1-F1
#
_entry.id   AF-A0A411HPU1-F1
#
_cell.length_a   1.000
_cell.length_b   1.000
_cell.length_c   1.000
_cell.angle_alpha   90.00
_cell.angle_beta   90.00
_cell.angle_gamma   90.00
#
_symmetry.space_group_name_H-M   'P 1'
#
loop_
_entity.id
_entity.type
_entity.pdbx_description
1 polymer ?
#
loop_
_entity_poly.entity_id
_entity_poly.type
_entity_poly.pdbx_seq_one_letter_code
_entity_poly.pdbx_strand_id
1 'polypeptide(L)'
;MRKQLVPLLIAGIALAGCNSSPQSETPAKNAAAAVPAVTSITGTVNYRQKIPLSADARLDVSLVDVNQQSVVIAQKTFAPISAVPASFELPIDVSKIVPKDIYVIKAVLLDGERRFVPALEYPVLTKGGPVKVDILLNPESTASEKLNDDFRKLENNIGAMIRITGSRETADYNLGWDAFYSNNDLRFLRETVDIGEKGRTSSKYAFNNGKVWMLVKQDFAENGKSPTLTTRLGWNDAGELILKEKGNDEATPDDVKALTAAANAAATTANARKAASSKH
;
A
#
# COMPACT_ATOMS: atom_id res chain seq x y z
N MET A 1 24.79 -52.21 29.38
CA MET A 1 25.59 -52.42 30.61
C MET A 1 26.65 -51.32 30.72
N ARG A 2 27.22 -51.11 31.93
CA ARG A 2 28.49 -50.43 32.30
C ARG A 2 28.92 -49.17 31.48
N LYS A 3 29.03 -47.98 32.10
CA LYS A 3 30.07 -47.53 33.05
C LYS A 3 31.48 -47.44 32.40
N GLN A 4 32.03 -46.21 32.23
CA GLN A 4 33.07 -45.58 33.10
C GLN A 4 34.49 -45.70 32.49
N LEU A 5 35.53 -44.90 32.76
CA LEU A 5 35.85 -43.65 33.53
C LEU A 5 36.92 -42.88 32.66
N VAL A 6 37.17 -41.55 32.67
CA VAL A 6 37.82 -40.67 33.70
C VAL A 6 39.18 -41.24 34.16
N PRO A 7 40.34 -40.52 34.11
CA PRO A 7 40.70 -39.37 34.97
C PRO A 7 41.55 -38.29 34.20
N LEU A 8 42.54 -37.49 34.67
CA LEU A 8 43.34 -37.44 35.92
C LEU A 8 44.10 -36.10 36.18
N LEU A 9 43.64 -35.28 37.16
CA LEU A 9 44.47 -34.54 38.17
C LEU A 9 45.43 -33.39 37.68
N ILE A 10 46.06 -32.48 38.48
CA ILE A 10 46.30 -32.26 39.95
C ILE A 10 46.06 -30.77 40.39
N ALA A 11 45.83 -30.58 41.71
CA ALA A 11 45.74 -29.36 42.56
C ALA A 11 46.96 -28.38 42.57
N GLY A 12 47.04 -27.27 43.33
CA GLY A 12 46.09 -26.55 44.23
C GLY A 12 46.69 -26.04 45.57
N ILE A 13 45.83 -25.63 46.53
CA ILE A 13 46.07 -25.41 48.00
C ILE A 13 46.75 -24.10 48.50
N ALA A 14 46.03 -23.36 49.38
CA ALA A 14 46.53 -22.69 50.62
C ALA A 14 45.32 -22.24 51.51
N LEU A 15 45.47 -22.10 52.84
CA LEU A 15 44.38 -21.78 53.80
C LEU A 15 44.76 -20.78 54.92
N ALA A 16 43.83 -19.89 55.27
CA ALA A 16 43.57 -19.23 56.59
C ALA A 16 42.22 -18.45 56.49
N GLY A 17 41.42 -18.10 57.50
CA GLY A 17 41.54 -18.16 58.97
C GLY A 17 41.79 -16.76 59.58
N CYS A 18 40.97 -16.15 60.45
CA CYS A 18 39.70 -16.53 61.10
C CYS A 18 38.84 -15.31 61.50
N ASN A 19 37.52 -15.51 61.60
CA ASN A 19 36.52 -14.93 62.55
C ASN A 19 36.50 -13.43 62.94
N SER A 20 35.34 -12.77 62.75
CA SER A 20 34.86 -11.62 63.56
C SER A 20 33.33 -11.47 63.48
N SER A 21 32.74 -10.81 64.48
CA SER A 21 31.30 -10.84 64.82
C SER A 21 30.35 -10.13 63.83
N PRO A 22 29.05 -10.52 63.79
CA PRO A 22 28.03 -9.81 63.01
C PRO A 22 27.65 -8.47 63.68
N GLN A 23 27.95 -7.34 63.02
CA GLN A 23 27.43 -6.04 63.40
C GLN A 23 26.04 -5.81 62.77
N SER A 24 25.02 -5.64 63.61
CA SER A 24 23.67 -5.27 63.17
C SER A 24 23.62 -3.80 62.79
N GLU A 25 23.80 -3.48 61.50
CA GLU A 25 23.62 -2.12 61.02
C GLU A 25 22.15 -1.84 60.63
N THR A 26 21.65 -0.70 61.13
CA THR A 26 20.25 -0.28 61.06
C THR A 26 19.81 -0.06 59.60
N PRO A 27 18.62 -0.52 59.17
CA PRO A 27 18.15 -0.32 57.79
C PRO A 27 18.04 1.18 57.46
N ALA A 28 18.90 1.64 56.55
CA ALA A 28 18.99 3.03 56.12
C ALA A 28 17.79 3.44 55.23
N LYS A 29 16.68 3.78 55.90
CA LYS A 29 15.64 4.75 55.51
C LYS A 29 15.54 5.05 54.01
N ASN A 30 14.71 4.28 53.30
CA ASN A 30 14.15 4.55 51.96
C ASN A 30 14.93 5.55 51.09
N ALA A 31 16.06 5.11 50.52
CA ALA A 31 16.44 5.58 49.20
C ALA A 31 15.40 5.06 48.19
N ALA A 32 14.27 5.78 48.07
CA ALA A 32 13.28 5.49 47.05
C ALA A 32 13.94 5.71 45.68
N ALA A 33 14.30 4.61 45.01
CA ALA A 33 14.85 4.68 43.66
C ALA A 33 13.85 5.40 42.78
N ALA A 34 14.21 6.61 42.33
CA ALA A 34 13.35 7.43 41.51
C ALA A 34 13.09 6.67 40.20
N VAL A 35 11.90 6.10 40.06
CA VAL A 35 11.45 5.48 38.81
C VAL A 35 11.57 6.57 37.74
N PRO A 36 12.36 6.37 36.67
CA PRO A 36 12.57 7.41 35.68
C PRO A 36 11.23 7.79 35.08
N ALA A 37 10.85 9.05 35.25
CA ALA A 37 9.61 9.58 34.68
C ALA A 37 9.67 9.41 33.16
N VAL A 38 8.64 8.79 32.58
CA VAL A 38 8.60 8.51 31.14
C VAL A 38 8.39 9.81 30.38
N THR A 39 9.47 10.41 29.88
CA THR A 39 9.45 11.69 29.15
C THR A 39 9.20 11.53 27.66
N SER A 40 9.40 10.33 27.10
CA SER A 40 9.17 10.02 25.70
C SER A 40 8.77 8.56 25.49
N ILE A 41 8.15 8.29 24.34
CA ILE A 41 7.95 6.96 23.80
C ILE A 41 8.89 6.80 22.62
N THR A 42 9.67 5.72 22.63
CA THR A 42 10.64 5.40 21.58
C THR A 42 10.14 4.25 20.72
N GLY A 43 10.76 4.05 19.55
CA GLY A 43 10.44 2.87 18.76
C GLY A 43 11.13 2.81 17.40
N THR A 44 10.77 1.79 16.65
CA THR A 44 11.10 1.66 15.23
C THR A 44 9.83 1.46 14.40
N VAL A 45 9.87 1.85 13.13
CA VAL A 45 8.88 1.46 12.11
C VAL A 45 9.56 0.67 10.99
N ASN A 46 8.90 -0.36 10.48
CA ASN A 46 9.40 -1.17 9.38
C ASN A 46 8.24 -1.75 8.54
N TYR A 47 8.51 -2.20 7.32
CA TYR A 47 7.58 -2.96 6.47
C TYR A 47 8.30 -4.12 5.75
N ARG A 48 7.57 -5.09 5.19
CA ARG A 48 8.16 -6.32 4.62
C ARG A 48 8.39 -6.27 3.11
N GLN A 49 7.67 -5.39 2.44
CA GLN A 49 7.59 -5.25 0.99
C GLN A 49 8.87 -4.60 0.46
N LYS A 50 9.37 -5.03 -0.71
CA LYS A 50 10.55 -4.43 -1.36
C LYS A 50 10.20 -3.16 -2.15
N ILE A 51 9.55 -2.21 -1.47
CA ILE A 51 9.22 -0.89 -2.01
C ILE A 51 10.31 0.08 -1.53
N PRO A 52 11.08 0.73 -2.42
CA PRO A 52 12.00 1.79 -2.02
C PRO A 52 11.21 3.03 -1.58
N LEU A 53 11.79 3.85 -0.70
CA LEU A 53 11.22 5.15 -0.33
C LEU A 53 11.77 6.25 -1.24
N SER A 54 10.93 7.23 -1.58
CA SER A 54 11.39 8.46 -2.22
C SER A 54 12.05 9.43 -1.22
N ALA A 55 12.60 10.55 -1.72
CA ALA A 55 13.14 11.61 -0.88
C ALA A 55 12.06 12.34 -0.05
N ASP A 56 10.80 12.30 -0.47
CA ASP A 56 9.66 12.98 0.17
C ASP A 56 9.00 12.13 1.27
N ALA A 57 9.51 10.92 1.52
CA ALA A 57 8.97 10.00 2.50
C ALA A 57 9.06 10.58 3.93
N ARG A 58 7.92 10.59 4.64
CA ARG A 58 7.80 11.10 6.02
C ARG A 58 7.02 10.14 6.91
N LEU A 59 7.37 10.11 8.19
CA LEU A 59 6.68 9.34 9.21
C LEU A 59 5.93 10.29 10.16
N ASP A 60 4.61 10.17 10.22
CA ASP A 60 3.77 10.82 11.21
C ASP A 60 3.52 9.85 12.37
N VAL A 61 3.97 10.18 13.59
CA VAL A 61 3.72 9.40 14.81
C VAL A 61 2.86 10.20 15.77
N SER A 62 1.84 9.57 16.35
CA SER A 62 0.97 10.16 17.37
C SER A 62 0.66 9.20 18.51
N LEU A 63 0.54 9.76 19.71
CA LEU A 63 0.00 9.10 20.90
C LEU A 63 -1.48 9.46 20.99
N VAL A 64 -2.34 8.45 21.00
CA VAL A 64 -3.80 8.63 20.99
C VAL A 64 -4.42 7.93 22.21
N ASP A 65 -5.20 8.68 22.99
CA ASP A 65 -6.13 8.10 23.97
C ASP A 65 -7.32 7.50 23.22
N VAL A 66 -7.67 6.24 23.49
CA VAL A 66 -8.72 5.50 22.77
C VAL A 66 -9.92 5.11 23.64
N ASN A 67 -10.09 5.72 24.82
CA ASN A 67 -11.12 5.31 25.78
C ASN A 67 -12.58 5.45 25.32
N GLN A 68 -12.96 6.62 24.78
CA GLN A 68 -14.34 6.91 24.34
C GLN A 68 -14.34 7.77 23.06
N GLN A 69 -13.65 8.90 23.10
CA GLN A 69 -13.30 9.71 21.94
C GLN A 69 -11.81 9.47 21.65
N SER A 70 -11.41 9.24 20.40
CA SER A 70 -9.98 9.22 20.04
C SER A 70 -9.40 10.64 20.16
N VAL A 71 -8.50 10.87 21.12
CA VAL A 71 -7.87 12.19 21.34
C VAL A 71 -6.35 12.08 21.17
N VAL A 72 -5.77 12.94 20.31
CA VAL A 72 -4.32 13.03 20.13
C VAL A 72 -3.71 13.79 21.32
N ILE A 73 -2.83 13.12 22.08
CA ILE A 73 -2.17 13.67 23.28
C ILE A 73 -0.81 14.28 22.94
N ALA A 74 -0.10 13.65 22.00
CA ALA A 74 1.17 14.10 21.44
C ALA A 74 1.28 13.65 19.97
N GLN A 75 1.93 14.44 19.11
CA GLN A 75 2.20 14.10 17.72
C GLN A 75 3.54 14.70 17.28
N LYS A 76 4.25 13.99 16.39
CA LYS A 76 5.50 14.46 15.78
C LYS A 76 5.67 13.84 14.39
N THR A 77 6.01 14.68 13.42
CA THR A 77 6.43 14.26 12.08
C THR A 77 7.96 14.10 12.06
N PHE A 78 8.44 13.09 11.35
CA PHE A 78 9.85 12.80 11.13
C PHE A 78 10.07 12.74 9.62
N ALA A 79 10.93 13.61 9.09
CA ALA A 79 11.24 13.68 7.66
C ALA A 79 12.67 14.23 7.45
N PRO A 80 13.38 13.83 6.38
CA PRO A 80 13.03 12.72 5.48
C PRO A 80 13.26 11.34 6.12
N ILE A 81 12.56 10.31 5.63
CA ILE A 81 12.76 8.90 6.00
C ILE A 81 13.37 8.17 4.81
N SER A 82 14.70 8.06 4.77
CA SER A 82 15.42 7.49 3.62
C SER A 82 15.47 5.96 3.56
N ALA A 83 15.18 5.27 4.68
CA ALA A 83 15.20 3.81 4.77
C ALA A 83 14.37 3.31 5.95
N VAL A 84 14.06 2.00 5.95
CA VAL A 84 13.52 1.26 7.10
C VAL A 84 14.46 0.11 7.51
N PRO A 85 14.55 -0.28 8.80
CA PRO A 85 13.80 0.26 9.94
C PRO A 85 14.18 1.70 10.31
N ALA A 86 13.18 2.55 10.53
CA ALA A 86 13.37 3.95 10.93
C ALA A 86 13.03 4.14 12.41
N SER A 87 13.96 4.72 13.18
CA SER A 87 13.76 4.98 14.60
C SER A 87 12.96 6.27 14.84
N PHE A 88 12.13 6.29 15.88
CA PHE A 88 11.42 7.49 16.32
C PHE A 88 11.54 7.71 17.84
N GLU A 89 11.40 8.98 18.24
CA GLU A 89 11.19 9.38 19.64
C GLU A 89 10.13 10.47 19.69
N LEU A 90 9.01 10.15 20.34
CA LEU A 90 7.87 11.04 20.58
C LEU A 90 7.90 11.51 22.04
N PRO A 91 8.27 12.78 22.33
CA PRO A 91 8.15 13.34 23.67
C PRO A 91 6.69 13.35 24.13
N ILE A 92 6.45 13.12 25.42
CA ILE A 92 5.11 13.11 26.01
C ILE A 92 5.01 14.07 27.19
N ASP A 93 3.83 14.66 27.35
CA ASP A 93 3.48 15.45 28.52
C ASP A 93 2.75 14.54 29.52
N VAL A 94 3.48 14.12 30.55
CA VAL A 94 2.98 13.17 31.57
C VAL A 94 1.75 13.71 32.32
N SER A 95 1.57 15.04 32.38
CA SER A 95 0.40 15.65 33.03
C SER A 95 -0.93 15.35 32.30
N LYS A 96 -0.86 14.93 31.04
CA LYS A 96 -2.01 14.53 30.21
C LYS A 96 -2.31 13.03 30.25
N ILE A 97 -1.50 12.23 30.95
CA ILE A 97 -1.63 10.77 30.97
C ILE A 97 -2.47 10.34 32.18
N VAL A 98 -3.66 9.78 31.91
CA VAL A 98 -4.59 9.33 32.94
C VAL A 98 -4.39 7.83 33.20
N PRO A 99 -3.97 7.38 34.41
CA PRO A 99 -3.51 6.00 34.64
C PRO A 99 -4.52 4.87 34.34
N LYS A 100 -5.82 5.18 34.30
CA LYS A 100 -6.90 4.22 34.05
C LYS A 100 -7.25 4.07 32.54
N ASP A 101 -6.77 4.97 31.69
CA ASP A 101 -7.19 5.11 30.29
C ASP A 101 -6.26 4.27 29.37
N ILE A 102 -6.56 4.18 28.07
CA ILE A 102 -5.78 3.37 27.12
C ILE A 102 -5.13 4.28 26.09
N TYR A 103 -3.80 4.18 25.98
CA TYR A 103 -3.02 4.91 24.98
C TYR A 103 -2.47 3.95 23.92
N VAL A 104 -2.56 4.34 22.66
CA VAL A 104 -1.95 3.62 21.52
C VAL A 104 -1.03 4.55 20.73
N ILE A 105 0.06 4.01 20.20
CA ILE A 105 0.82 4.69 19.14
C ILE A 105 0.15 4.41 17.80
N LYS A 106 -0.16 5.48 17.06
CA LYS A 106 -0.50 5.42 15.63
C LYS A 106 0.68 5.97 14.84
N ALA A 107 1.15 5.19 13.88
CA ALA A 107 2.23 5.54 12.97
C ALA A 107 1.72 5.46 11.53
N VAL A 108 2.01 6.49 10.72
CA VAL A 108 1.68 6.53 9.29
C VAL A 108 2.94 6.97 8.54
N LEU A 109 3.49 6.08 7.73
CA LEU A 109 4.52 6.45 6.75
C LEU A 109 3.81 6.89 5.47
N LEU A 110 4.21 8.02 4.92
CA LEU A 110 3.63 8.65 3.73
C LEU A 110 4.74 8.88 2.70
N ASP A 111 4.56 8.37 1.50
CA ASP A 111 5.49 8.49 0.38
C ASP A 111 4.72 8.68 -0.94
N GLY A 112 4.71 9.90 -1.48
CA GLY A 112 3.80 10.29 -2.56
C GLY A 112 2.32 10.04 -2.19
N GLU A 113 1.60 9.32 -3.05
CA GLU A 113 0.23 8.84 -2.76
C GLU A 113 0.19 7.64 -1.79
N ARG A 114 1.32 6.94 -1.58
CA ARG A 114 1.32 5.69 -0.83
C ARG A 114 1.36 5.95 0.67
N ARG A 115 0.44 5.32 1.38
CA ARG A 115 0.40 5.25 2.84
C ARG A 115 0.85 3.87 3.30
N PHE A 116 1.60 3.80 4.39
CA PHE A 116 1.86 2.56 5.12
C PHE A 116 1.38 2.72 6.56
N VAL A 117 0.54 1.78 7.01
CA VAL A 117 -0.13 1.82 8.32
C VAL A 117 0.02 0.48 9.04
N PRO A 118 0.01 0.42 10.39
CA PRO A 118 0.05 -0.84 11.10
C PRO A 118 -1.29 -1.58 10.96
N ALA A 119 -1.23 -2.92 10.86
CA ALA A 119 -2.43 -3.77 10.81
C ALA A 119 -2.96 -4.16 12.21
N LEU A 120 -2.28 -3.73 13.28
CA LEU A 120 -2.60 -3.96 14.68
C LEU A 120 -2.39 -2.65 15.45
N GLU A 121 -3.11 -2.47 16.55
CA GLU A 121 -2.83 -1.36 17.47
C GLU A 121 -1.58 -1.65 18.32
N TYR A 122 -0.92 -0.59 18.77
CA TYR A 122 0.28 -0.65 19.61
C TYR A 122 0.03 0.07 20.95
N PRO A 123 -0.56 -0.61 21.96
CA PRO A 123 -0.78 -0.04 23.29
C PRO A 123 0.53 0.31 24.00
N VAL A 124 0.51 1.38 24.79
CA VAL A 124 1.69 1.98 25.45
C VAL A 124 1.31 2.62 26.79
N LEU A 125 2.32 2.90 27.62
CA LEU A 125 2.23 3.60 28.92
C LEU A 125 1.42 2.92 30.02
N THR A 126 0.10 2.82 29.87
CA THR A 126 -0.82 2.36 30.92
C THR A 126 -1.07 0.86 30.83
N LYS A 127 -1.58 0.27 31.92
CA LYS A 127 -2.01 -1.14 31.99
C LYS A 127 -0.89 -2.16 31.65
N GLY A 128 0.37 -1.77 31.85
CA GLY A 128 1.55 -2.56 31.50
C GLY A 128 2.07 -2.36 30.07
N GLY A 129 1.48 -1.43 29.29
CA GLY A 129 1.94 -1.08 27.96
C GLY A 129 3.38 -0.52 27.98
N PRO A 130 4.24 -0.91 27.01
CA PRO A 130 5.64 -0.51 27.00
C PRO A 130 5.85 0.98 26.67
N VAL A 131 7.08 1.45 26.90
CA VAL A 131 7.58 2.79 26.50
C VAL A 131 8.48 2.74 25.26
N LYS A 132 8.69 1.53 24.71
CA LYS A 132 9.37 1.26 23.45
C LYS A 132 8.55 0.27 22.62
N VAL A 133 8.32 0.57 21.34
CA VAL A 133 7.55 -0.30 20.42
C VAL A 133 8.25 -0.48 19.07
N ASP A 134 8.17 -1.68 18.50
CA ASP A 134 8.68 -1.97 17.15
C ASP A 134 7.48 -2.25 16.22
N ILE A 135 7.18 -1.30 15.34
CA ILE A 135 5.92 -1.20 14.60
C ILE A 135 6.06 -1.76 13.19
N LEU A 136 5.19 -2.71 12.84
CA LEU A 136 5.12 -3.29 11.51
C LEU A 136 4.00 -2.64 10.69
N LEU A 137 4.40 -1.82 9.73
CA LEU A 137 3.53 -1.19 8.75
C LEU A 137 3.28 -2.12 7.54
N ASN A 138 2.13 -1.95 6.89
CA ASN A 138 1.82 -2.50 5.58
C ASN A 138 1.40 -1.37 4.65
N PRO A 139 1.77 -1.41 3.36
CA PRO A 139 1.29 -0.45 2.38
C PRO A 139 -0.22 -0.63 2.17
N GLU A 140 -0.94 0.49 2.14
CA GLU A 140 -2.26 0.57 1.54
C GLU A 140 -2.11 0.60 0.00
N SER A 141 -3.15 0.17 -0.71
CA SER A 141 -3.23 0.36 -2.17
C SER A 141 -3.43 1.85 -2.49
N THR A 142 -2.69 2.38 -3.46
CA THR A 142 -2.92 3.75 -3.95
C THR A 142 -4.26 3.84 -4.68
N ALA A 143 -4.72 5.07 -4.94
CA ALA A 143 -5.94 5.30 -5.72
C ALA A 143 -5.86 4.63 -7.10
N SER A 144 -4.70 4.72 -7.75
CA SER A 144 -4.44 4.16 -9.08
C SER A 144 -4.26 2.63 -9.08
N GLU A 145 -3.71 2.04 -8.01
CA GLU A 145 -3.71 0.58 -7.83
C GLU A 145 -5.13 0.04 -7.67
N LYS A 146 -5.95 0.67 -6.81
CA LYS A 146 -7.36 0.32 -6.62
C LYS A 146 -8.14 0.45 -7.93
N LEU A 147 -7.91 1.52 -8.68
CA LEU A 147 -8.55 1.78 -9.98
C LEU A 147 -8.27 0.64 -10.98
N ASN A 148 -7.00 0.25 -11.12
CA ASN A 148 -6.61 -0.83 -12.03
C ASN A 148 -7.17 -2.20 -11.57
N ASP A 149 -7.29 -2.45 -10.27
CA ASP A 149 -7.95 -3.66 -9.75
C ASP A 149 -9.47 -3.66 -9.94
N ASP A 150 -10.14 -2.52 -9.79
CA ASP A 150 -11.57 -2.39 -10.08
C ASP A 150 -11.86 -2.54 -11.59
N PHE A 151 -10.97 -2.05 -12.45
CA PHE A 151 -10.99 -2.34 -13.89
C PHE A 151 -10.85 -3.83 -14.22
N ARG A 152 -9.93 -4.54 -13.54
CA ARG A 152 -9.77 -6.01 -13.70
C ARG A 152 -11.00 -6.77 -13.20
N LYS A 153 -11.63 -6.33 -12.11
CA LYS A 153 -12.91 -6.89 -11.63
C LYS A 153 -14.02 -6.68 -12.66
N LEU A 154 -14.09 -5.50 -13.30
CA LEU A 154 -15.04 -5.26 -14.39
C LEU A 154 -14.78 -6.19 -15.58
N GLU A 155 -13.54 -6.28 -16.08
CA GLU A 155 -13.19 -7.15 -17.22
C GLU A 155 -13.57 -8.62 -16.94
N ASN A 156 -13.31 -9.12 -15.74
CA ASN A 156 -13.67 -10.50 -15.35
C ASN A 156 -15.19 -10.75 -15.28
N ASN A 157 -16.02 -9.70 -15.12
CA ASN A 157 -17.47 -9.81 -14.97
C ASN A 157 -18.29 -9.45 -16.23
N ILE A 158 -17.63 -9.13 -17.35
CA ILE A 158 -18.34 -8.80 -18.62
C ILE A 158 -19.19 -9.96 -19.17
N GLY A 159 -18.96 -11.20 -18.73
CA GLY A 159 -19.73 -12.37 -19.13
C GLY A 159 -21.21 -12.34 -18.73
N ALA A 160 -21.59 -11.49 -17.77
CA ALA A 160 -22.98 -11.28 -17.36
C ALA A 160 -23.66 -10.09 -18.08
N MET A 161 -22.98 -9.46 -19.05
CA MET A 161 -23.43 -8.22 -19.71
C MET A 161 -23.94 -8.49 -21.13
N ILE A 162 -24.81 -7.61 -21.63
CA ILE A 162 -25.29 -7.65 -23.01
C ILE A 162 -24.12 -7.28 -23.94
N ARG A 163 -23.64 -8.24 -24.73
CA ARG A 163 -22.56 -8.05 -25.70
C ARG A 163 -23.13 -7.62 -27.06
N ILE A 164 -22.66 -6.47 -27.54
CA ILE A 164 -22.76 -6.03 -28.93
C ILE A 164 -21.37 -6.20 -29.57
N THR A 165 -21.31 -6.59 -30.82
CA THR A 165 -20.05 -6.88 -31.52
C THR A 165 -20.06 -6.33 -32.94
N GLY A 166 -18.87 -6.13 -33.51
CA GLY A 166 -18.70 -5.69 -34.89
C GLY A 166 -17.26 -5.81 -35.37
N SER A 167 -17.08 -5.60 -36.67
CA SER A 167 -15.77 -5.60 -37.31
C SER A 167 -15.75 -4.60 -38.47
N ARG A 168 -14.54 -4.27 -38.94
CA ARG A 168 -14.28 -3.50 -40.15
C ARG A 168 -12.96 -3.98 -40.76
N GLU A 169 -13.03 -4.47 -41.98
CA GLU A 169 -11.88 -4.74 -42.84
C GLU A 169 -11.55 -3.50 -43.69
N THR A 170 -10.27 -3.28 -43.96
CA THR A 170 -9.75 -2.21 -44.83
C THR A 170 -8.48 -2.70 -45.55
N ALA A 171 -7.97 -1.91 -46.50
CA ALA A 171 -6.71 -2.23 -47.19
C ALA A 171 -5.48 -2.20 -46.26
N ASP A 172 -5.55 -1.47 -45.13
CA ASP A 172 -4.43 -1.23 -44.21
C ASP A 172 -4.50 -2.06 -42.92
N TYR A 173 -5.71 -2.37 -42.43
CA TYR A 173 -5.93 -3.04 -41.15
C TYR A 173 -7.28 -3.77 -41.05
N ASN A 174 -7.33 -4.74 -40.14
CA ASN A 174 -8.55 -5.42 -39.69
C ASN A 174 -8.90 -5.03 -38.25
N LEU A 175 -10.07 -4.42 -38.03
CA LEU A 175 -10.62 -4.09 -36.72
C LEU A 175 -11.71 -5.10 -36.33
N GLY A 176 -11.59 -5.70 -35.15
CA GLY A 176 -12.66 -6.43 -34.47
C GLY A 176 -12.93 -5.83 -33.08
N TRP A 177 -14.20 -5.73 -32.67
CA TRP A 177 -14.57 -5.11 -31.40
C TRP A 177 -15.77 -5.76 -30.70
N ASP A 178 -15.78 -5.66 -29.37
CA ASP A 178 -16.90 -6.04 -28.51
C ASP A 178 -17.20 -4.92 -27.50
N ALA A 179 -18.49 -4.60 -27.34
CA ALA A 179 -19.00 -3.64 -26.37
C ALA A 179 -20.01 -4.33 -25.43
N PHE A 180 -19.87 -4.07 -24.13
CA PHE A 180 -20.60 -4.77 -23.07
C PHE A 180 -21.43 -3.78 -22.26
N TYR A 181 -22.73 -4.09 -22.16
CA TYR A 181 -23.74 -3.20 -21.61
C TYR A 181 -24.42 -3.79 -20.38
N SER A 182 -24.65 -2.95 -19.36
CA SER A 182 -25.44 -3.27 -18.17
C SER A 182 -26.31 -2.07 -17.80
N ASN A 183 -27.55 -2.29 -17.36
CA ASN A 183 -28.55 -1.24 -17.11
C ASN A 183 -28.71 -0.24 -18.27
N ASN A 184 -28.61 -0.75 -19.51
CA ASN A 184 -28.54 0.01 -20.76
C ASN A 184 -27.26 0.84 -21.01
N ASP A 185 -26.46 1.15 -20.00
CA ASP A 185 -25.17 1.85 -20.12
C ASP A 185 -24.09 0.98 -20.78
N LEU A 186 -23.21 1.62 -21.58
CA LEU A 186 -21.93 1.03 -21.96
C LEU A 186 -21.04 0.97 -20.72
N ARG A 187 -20.52 -0.22 -20.37
CA ARG A 187 -19.64 -0.41 -19.21
C ARG A 187 -18.21 -0.75 -19.61
N PHE A 188 -18.02 -1.57 -20.64
CA PHE A 188 -16.72 -2.02 -21.11
C PHE A 188 -16.71 -2.17 -22.63
N LEU A 189 -15.60 -1.87 -23.28
CA LEU A 189 -15.40 -2.04 -24.72
C LEU A 189 -13.98 -2.53 -24.96
N ARG A 190 -13.79 -3.52 -25.83
CA ARG A 190 -12.48 -3.97 -26.30
C ARG A 190 -12.41 -3.94 -27.83
N GLU A 191 -11.27 -3.53 -28.34
CA GLU A 191 -10.93 -3.47 -29.75
C GLU A 191 -9.64 -4.23 -30.00
N THR A 192 -9.49 -4.82 -31.18
CA THR A 192 -8.21 -5.28 -31.71
C THR A 192 -8.09 -4.79 -33.15
N VAL A 193 -7.03 -4.02 -33.42
CA VAL A 193 -6.63 -3.56 -34.75
C VAL A 193 -5.41 -4.37 -35.14
N ASP A 194 -5.57 -5.26 -36.11
CA ASP A 194 -4.53 -6.09 -36.68
C ASP A 194 -4.03 -5.49 -37.99
N ILE A 195 -2.71 -5.38 -38.14
CA ILE A 195 -2.01 -4.72 -39.25
C ILE A 195 -1.02 -5.73 -39.90
N GLY A 196 -1.28 -7.03 -39.75
CA GLY A 196 -0.50 -8.12 -40.34
C GLY A 196 0.94 -8.15 -39.83
N GLU A 197 1.90 -8.07 -40.75
CA GLU A 197 3.35 -8.04 -40.48
C GLU A 197 3.78 -6.90 -39.53
N LYS A 198 2.98 -5.83 -39.42
CA LYS A 198 3.22 -4.73 -38.46
C LYS A 198 2.72 -5.05 -37.04
N GLY A 199 2.15 -6.23 -36.83
CA GLY A 199 1.56 -6.65 -35.55
C GLY A 199 0.17 -6.07 -35.31
N ARG A 200 -0.22 -6.00 -34.04
CA ARG A 200 -1.60 -5.63 -33.63
C ARG A 200 -1.63 -4.74 -32.39
N THR A 201 -2.58 -3.81 -32.36
CA THR A 201 -3.01 -3.09 -31.16
C THR A 201 -4.19 -3.83 -30.53
N SER A 202 -4.18 -4.04 -29.21
CA SER A 202 -5.41 -4.29 -28.44
C SER A 202 -5.69 -3.11 -27.54
N SER A 203 -6.91 -2.58 -27.61
CA SER A 203 -7.38 -1.50 -26.72
C SER A 203 -8.53 -2.01 -25.88
N LYS A 204 -8.55 -1.64 -24.60
CA LYS A 204 -9.64 -1.90 -23.67
C LYS A 204 -10.03 -0.59 -23.02
N TYR A 205 -11.32 -0.32 -22.92
CA TYR A 205 -11.87 0.90 -22.33
C TYR A 205 -13.00 0.51 -21.37
N ALA A 206 -13.00 1.11 -20.18
CA ALA A 206 -14.10 1.02 -19.24
C ALA A 206 -14.73 2.39 -19.04
N PHE A 207 -16.06 2.39 -18.89
CA PHE A 207 -16.88 3.59 -18.85
C PHE A 207 -17.72 3.63 -17.57
N ASN A 208 -17.91 4.84 -17.06
CA ASN A 208 -18.83 5.12 -15.96
C ASN A 208 -19.61 6.38 -16.30
N ASN A 209 -20.95 6.32 -16.23
CA ASN A 209 -21.85 7.44 -16.56
C ASN A 209 -21.54 8.11 -17.91
N GLY A 210 -21.24 7.30 -18.94
CA GLY A 210 -20.88 7.75 -20.29
C GLY A 210 -19.46 8.33 -20.46
N LYS A 211 -18.71 8.56 -19.38
CA LYS A 211 -17.31 9.01 -19.41
C LYS A 211 -16.35 7.83 -19.46
N VAL A 212 -15.18 8.01 -20.09
CA VAL A 212 -14.03 7.11 -19.92
C VAL A 212 -13.58 7.15 -18.46
N TRP A 213 -13.42 5.98 -17.85
CA TRP A 213 -13.00 5.81 -16.45
C TRP A 213 -11.61 5.19 -16.37
N MET A 214 -11.31 4.24 -17.25
CA MET A 214 -10.00 3.59 -17.38
C MET A 214 -9.83 3.13 -18.83
N LEU A 215 -8.61 3.23 -19.37
CA LEU A 215 -8.24 2.58 -20.62
C LEU A 215 -6.86 1.91 -20.52
N VAL A 216 -6.70 0.86 -21.33
CA VAL A 216 -5.45 0.11 -21.48
C VAL A 216 -5.23 -0.14 -22.97
N LYS A 217 -4.18 0.45 -23.54
CA LYS A 217 -3.67 0.14 -24.89
C LYS A 217 -2.48 -0.80 -24.77
N GLN A 218 -2.42 -1.82 -25.62
CA GLN A 218 -1.36 -2.81 -25.66
C GLN A 218 -0.93 -3.05 -27.11
N ASP A 219 0.33 -2.77 -27.42
CA ASP A 219 0.93 -3.01 -28.73
C ASP A 219 1.65 -4.36 -28.74
N PHE A 220 1.51 -5.12 -29.81
CA PHE A 220 2.14 -6.43 -29.99
C PHE A 220 2.84 -6.46 -31.35
N ALA A 221 4.07 -6.98 -31.39
CA ALA A 221 4.73 -7.33 -32.66
C ALA A 221 3.96 -8.45 -33.39
N GLU A 222 4.34 -8.73 -34.65
CA GLU A 222 3.82 -9.87 -35.41
C GLU A 222 3.93 -11.17 -34.59
N ASN A 223 2.85 -11.95 -34.54
CA ASN A 223 2.73 -13.17 -33.75
C ASN A 223 3.03 -13.02 -32.23
N GLY A 224 3.07 -11.78 -31.73
CA GLY A 224 3.44 -11.44 -30.35
C GLY A 224 2.43 -11.94 -29.32
N LYS A 225 2.91 -12.81 -28.41
CA LYS A 225 2.13 -13.31 -27.26
C LYS A 225 2.08 -12.32 -26.09
N SER A 226 3.13 -11.53 -25.91
CA SER A 226 3.26 -10.48 -24.90
C SER A 226 3.29 -9.10 -25.56
N PRO A 227 2.79 -8.05 -24.91
CA PRO A 227 2.86 -6.70 -25.45
C PRO A 227 4.30 -6.17 -25.43
N THR A 228 4.66 -5.41 -26.46
CA THR A 228 5.93 -4.65 -26.55
C THR A 228 5.81 -3.30 -25.84
N LEU A 229 4.61 -2.71 -25.82
CA LEU A 229 4.27 -1.52 -25.04
C LEU A 229 2.89 -1.72 -24.40
N THR A 230 2.69 -1.17 -23.20
CA THR A 230 1.37 -1.02 -22.59
C THR A 230 1.24 0.39 -22.03
N THR A 231 0.14 1.06 -22.37
CA THR A 231 -0.22 2.38 -21.85
C THR A 231 -1.50 2.24 -21.02
N ARG A 232 -1.51 2.75 -19.79
CA ARG A 232 -2.71 2.80 -18.93
C ARG A 232 -3.02 4.25 -18.56
N LEU A 233 -4.25 4.67 -18.83
CA LEU A 233 -4.77 5.95 -18.36
C LEU A 233 -6.02 5.71 -17.54
N GLY A 234 -6.14 6.42 -16.42
CA GLY A 234 -7.21 6.16 -15.47
C GLY A 234 -7.59 7.39 -14.66
N TRP A 235 -8.90 7.60 -14.50
CA TRP A 235 -9.48 8.78 -13.90
C TRP A 235 -10.25 8.43 -12.62
N ASN A 236 -10.20 9.33 -11.64
CA ASN A 236 -11.06 9.23 -10.45
C ASN A 236 -12.50 9.71 -10.75
N ASP A 237 -13.41 9.57 -9.78
CA ASP A 237 -14.82 9.96 -9.97
C ASP A 237 -15.05 11.47 -10.17
N ALA A 238 -14.08 12.32 -9.78
CA ALA A 238 -14.09 13.75 -10.10
C ALA A 238 -13.69 14.05 -11.57
N GLY A 239 -13.08 13.08 -12.26
CA GLY A 239 -12.55 13.23 -13.62
C GLY A 239 -11.09 13.65 -13.68
N GLU A 240 -10.33 13.53 -12.59
CA GLU A 240 -8.90 13.83 -12.53
C GLU A 240 -8.08 12.61 -12.94
N LEU A 241 -7.05 12.80 -13.76
CA LEU A 241 -6.19 11.74 -14.30
C LEU A 241 -5.13 11.31 -13.28
N ILE A 242 -5.37 10.20 -12.61
CA ILE A 242 -4.52 9.66 -11.52
C ILE A 242 -3.57 8.55 -11.97
N LEU A 243 -3.85 7.86 -13.08
CA LEU A 243 -2.97 6.84 -13.67
C LEU A 243 -2.49 7.27 -15.06
N LYS A 244 -1.17 7.18 -15.29
CA LYS A 244 -0.48 7.74 -16.48
C LYS A 244 0.67 6.85 -16.99
N GLU A 245 0.54 5.53 -16.93
CA GLU A 245 1.63 4.62 -17.32
C GLU A 245 1.80 4.53 -18.84
N LYS A 246 3.05 4.53 -19.34
CA LYS A 246 3.42 4.23 -20.73
C LYS A 246 4.72 3.42 -20.76
N GLY A 247 4.61 2.10 -20.60
CA GLY A 247 5.77 1.22 -20.43
C GLY A 247 6.47 1.49 -19.09
N ASN A 248 7.69 2.04 -19.15
CA ASN A 248 8.44 2.48 -17.97
C ASN A 248 8.35 4.01 -17.73
N ASP A 249 7.71 4.73 -18.65
CA ASP A 249 7.64 6.20 -18.69
C ASP A 249 6.22 6.70 -18.32
N GLU A 250 6.05 8.00 -18.11
CA GLU A 250 4.72 8.62 -18.05
C GLU A 250 4.13 8.86 -19.45
N ALA A 251 2.81 8.72 -19.57
CA ALA A 251 2.04 9.07 -20.75
C ALA A 251 1.92 10.58 -20.91
N THR A 252 2.23 11.09 -22.11
CA THR A 252 2.22 12.53 -22.40
C THR A 252 0.80 13.10 -22.50
N PRO A 253 0.61 14.43 -22.40
CA PRO A 253 -0.69 15.06 -22.63
C PRO A 253 -1.32 14.73 -24.00
N ASP A 254 -0.50 14.51 -25.04
CA ASP A 254 -0.98 14.11 -26.36
C ASP A 254 -1.34 12.61 -26.41
N ASP A 255 -0.63 11.72 -25.71
CA ASP A 255 -1.08 10.33 -25.50
C ASP A 255 -2.46 10.32 -24.83
N VAL A 256 -2.63 11.13 -23.78
CA VAL A 256 -3.89 11.26 -23.03
C VAL A 256 -5.02 11.72 -23.96
N LYS A 257 -4.79 12.78 -24.71
CA LYS A 257 -5.75 13.35 -25.66
C LYS A 257 -6.12 12.34 -26.76
N ALA A 258 -5.14 11.68 -27.37
CA ALA A 258 -5.36 10.74 -28.46
C ALA A 258 -6.11 9.48 -28.01
N LEU A 259 -5.71 8.87 -26.89
CA LEU A 259 -6.34 7.63 -26.39
C LEU A 259 -7.75 7.89 -25.84
N THR A 260 -7.99 9.05 -25.22
CA THR A 260 -9.34 9.45 -24.79
C THR A 260 -10.26 9.73 -25.99
N ALA A 261 -9.74 10.35 -27.06
CA ALA A 261 -10.50 10.55 -28.29
C ALA A 261 -10.87 9.22 -28.97
N ALA A 262 -9.94 8.27 -29.03
CA ALA A 262 -10.19 6.92 -29.56
C ALA A 262 -11.28 6.19 -28.75
N ALA A 263 -11.19 6.21 -27.41
CA ALA A 263 -12.19 5.61 -26.53
C ALA A 263 -13.60 6.18 -26.76
N ASN A 264 -13.73 7.49 -26.93
CA ASN A 264 -15.00 8.16 -27.19
C ASN A 264 -15.56 7.82 -28.59
N ALA A 265 -14.70 7.70 -29.61
CA ALA A 265 -15.10 7.29 -30.96
C ALA A 265 -15.58 5.82 -31.00
N ALA A 266 -14.89 4.92 -30.28
CA ALA A 266 -15.30 3.53 -30.09
C ALA A 266 -16.67 3.44 -29.38
N ALA A 267 -16.86 4.17 -28.28
CA ALA A 267 -18.13 4.24 -27.56
C ALA A 267 -19.28 4.75 -28.44
N THR A 268 -19.02 5.78 -29.25
CA THR A 268 -19.99 6.34 -30.20
C THR A 268 -20.41 5.30 -31.24
N THR A 269 -19.45 4.57 -31.80
CA THR A 269 -19.66 3.50 -32.79
C THR A 269 -20.47 2.34 -32.19
N ALA A 270 -20.12 1.88 -31.00
CA ALA A 270 -20.84 0.82 -30.30
C ALA A 270 -22.29 1.21 -29.96
N ASN A 271 -22.50 2.43 -29.46
CA ASN A 271 -23.83 2.94 -29.13
C ASN A 271 -24.73 3.09 -30.36
N ALA A 272 -24.18 3.57 -31.48
CA ALA A 272 -24.90 3.64 -32.75
C ALA A 272 -25.28 2.23 -33.27
N ARG A 273 -24.36 1.26 -33.19
CA ARG A 273 -24.63 -0.14 -33.56
C ARG A 273 -25.73 -0.75 -32.69
N LYS A 274 -25.67 -0.55 -31.37
CA LYS A 274 -26.70 -1.00 -30.43
C LYS A 274 -28.08 -0.41 -30.73
N ALA A 275 -28.16 0.89 -31.01
CA ALA A 275 -29.40 1.58 -31.34
C ALA A 275 -30.00 1.19 -32.71
N ALA A 276 -29.19 0.56 -33.59
CA ALA A 276 -29.69 -0.11 -34.79
C ALA A 276 -30.19 -1.53 -34.47
N SER A 277 -29.46 -2.28 -33.64
CA SER A 277 -29.87 -3.63 -33.20
C SER A 277 -31.16 -3.67 -32.39
N SER A 278 -31.57 -2.58 -31.73
CA SER A 278 -32.82 -2.49 -30.96
C SER A 278 -34.04 -2.02 -31.78
N LYS A 279 -33.99 -2.10 -33.11
CA LYS A 279 -35.11 -1.76 -34.03
C LYS A 279 -35.64 -2.96 -34.81
N HIS A 280 -35.20 -4.15 -34.44
CA HIS A 280 -35.53 -5.46 -35.02
C HIS A 280 -35.78 -6.45 -33.90
#